data_AF-A0A7Y0HNF0-F1
#
_entry.id   AF-A0A7Y0HNF0-F1
#
_cell.length_a   1.000
_cell.length_b   1.000
_cell.length_c   1.000
_cell.angle_alpha   90.00
_cell.angle_beta   90.00
_cell.angle_gamma   90.00
#
_symmetry.space_group_name_H-M   'P 1'
#
loop_
_entity.id
_entity.type
_entity.pdbx_description
1 polymer ?
#
loop_
_entity_poly.entity_id
_entity_poly.type
_entity_poly.pdbx_seq_one_letter_code
_entity_poly.pdbx_strand_id
1 'polypeptide(L)'
;MLQTLKCLGVVENQKKGEYKASLIDIKNEKAVTLILLAIIATNSKAYYEIAELSQVPYMFPFSYSVSHELLYSSDLFVLNNFGGKVVVTGE
;
A
#
# COMPACT_ATOMS: atom_id res chain seq x y z
N MET A 1 7.68 -2.51 18.33
CA MET A 1 7.39 -1.74 17.08
C MET A 1 8.37 -0.57 16.88
N LEU A 2 8.50 0.39 17.81
CA LEU A 2 9.38 1.56 17.62
C LEU A 2 10.85 1.20 17.33
N GLN A 3 11.41 0.20 18.01
CA GLN A 3 12.79 -0.23 17.75
C GLN A 3 12.97 -0.85 16.36
N THR A 4 12.00 -1.64 15.88
CA THR A 4 11.99 -2.16 14.50
C THR A 4 11.98 -1.01 13.49
N LEU A 5 11.16 0.01 13.70
CA LEU A 5 11.11 1.20 12.84
C LEU A 5 12.41 2.01 12.87
N LYS A 6 13.09 2.07 14.01
CA LYS A 6 14.45 2.64 14.11
C LYS A 6 15.48 1.80 13.35
N CYS A 7 15.42 0.47 13.46
CA CYS A 7 16.30 -0.44 12.72
C CYS A 7 16.08 -0.35 11.19
N LEU A 8 14.83 -0.10 10.76
CA LEU A 8 14.48 0.16 9.37
C LEU A 8 14.90 1.56 8.90
N GLY A 9 15.41 2.42 9.77
CA GLY A 9 15.83 3.78 9.44
C GLY A 9 14.68 4.76 9.16
N VAL A 10 13.44 4.37 9.45
CA VAL A 10 12.25 5.19 9.16
C VAL A 10 11.78 6.03 10.33
N VAL A 11 12.36 5.81 11.51
CA VAL A 11 12.12 6.65 12.69
C VAL A 11 13.44 7.05 13.30
N GLU A 12 13.63 8.37 13.44
CA GLU A 12 14.83 8.98 13.98
C GLU A 12 14.50 9.77 15.25
N ASN A 13 15.38 9.75 16.24
CA ASN A 13 15.23 10.59 17.43
C ASN A 13 15.86 11.96 17.17
N GLN A 14 15.05 13.02 17.20
CA GLN A 14 15.53 14.39 17.04
C GLN A 14 16.02 14.92 18.40
N LYS A 15 15.24 14.70 19.44
CA LYS A 15 15.56 14.99 20.85
C LYS A 15 14.70 14.11 21.76
N LYS A 16 14.97 14.13 23.07
CA LYS A 16 14.24 13.31 24.05
C LYS A 16 12.73 13.57 23.95
N GLY A 17 11.97 12.53 23.60
CA GLY A 17 10.51 12.60 23.41
C GLY A 17 10.04 13.03 22.02
N GLU A 18 10.93 13.48 21.12
CA GLU A 18 10.57 13.92 19.77
C GLU A 18 11.17 12.98 18.72
N TYR A 19 10.32 12.47 17.84
CA TYR A 19 10.67 11.53 16.78
C TYR A 19 10.23 12.07 15.42
N LYS A 20 11.08 11.90 14.42
CA LYS A 20 10.73 12.15 13.03
C LYS A 20 10.52 10.82 12.33
N ALA A 21 9.38 10.66 11.68
CA ALA A 21 9.12 9.53 10.80
C ALA A 21 9.40 9.94 9.35
N SER A 22 10.05 9.05 8.61
CA SER A 22 10.35 9.20 7.18
C SER A 22 9.70 8.03 6.44
N LEU A 23 8.93 8.33 5.39
CA LEU A 23 8.33 7.29 4.55
C LEU A 23 9.35 6.76 3.54
N ILE A 24 9.21 5.49 3.18
CA ILE A 24 10.00 4.86 2.12
C ILE A 24 9.16 4.91 0.84
N ASP A 25 9.60 5.70 -0.13
CA ASP A 25 8.90 5.84 -1.41
C ASP A 25 9.22 4.66 -2.33
N ILE A 26 8.18 3.89 -2.70
CA ILE A 26 8.28 2.70 -3.55
C ILE A 26 7.80 3.05 -4.96
N LYS A 27 8.76 3.22 -5.87
CA LYS A 27 8.50 3.55 -7.28
C LYS A 27 8.53 2.34 -8.22
N ASN A 28 9.06 1.21 -7.76
CA ASN A 28 9.15 0.01 -8.58
C ASN A 28 7.77 -0.64 -8.68
N GLU A 29 7.21 -0.69 -9.88
CA GLU A 29 5.85 -1.22 -10.12
C GLU A 29 5.68 -2.66 -9.61
N LYS A 30 6.69 -3.54 -9.77
CA LYS A 30 6.60 -4.92 -9.26
C LYS A 30 6.51 -4.95 -7.73
N ALA A 31 7.21 -4.05 -7.04
CA ALA A 31 7.11 -3.93 -5.59
C ALA A 31 5.74 -3.38 -5.17
N VAL A 32 5.19 -2.42 -5.91
CA VAL A 32 3.81 -1.93 -5.70
C VAL A 32 2.80 -3.06 -5.92
N THR A 33 2.92 -3.83 -7.00
CA THR A 33 2.08 -5.01 -7.26
C THR A 33 2.13 -6.01 -6.11
N LEU A 34 3.32 -6.31 -5.58
CA LEU A 34 3.46 -7.21 -4.42
C LEU A 34 2.74 -6.67 -3.18
N ILE A 35 2.86 -5.37 -2.91
CA ILE A 35 2.15 -4.69 -1.81
C ILE A 35 0.63 -4.84 -1.98
N LEU A 36 0.12 -4.60 -3.18
CA LEU A 36 -1.31 -4.70 -3.47
C LEU A 36 -1.85 -6.12 -3.29
N LEU A 37 -1.12 -7.12 -3.78
CA LEU A 37 -1.48 -8.53 -3.58
C LEU A 37 -1.49 -8.90 -2.10
N ALA A 38 -0.52 -8.42 -1.32
CA ALA A 38 -0.48 -8.65 0.13
C ALA A 38 -1.69 -8.00 0.85
N ILE A 39 -2.07 -6.77 0.46
CA ILE A 39 -3.25 -6.07 1.00
C ILE A 39 -4.52 -6.87 0.73
N ILE A 40 -4.71 -7.30 -0.52
CA ILE A 40 -5.89 -8.06 -0.95
C ILE A 40 -5.97 -9.38 -0.18
N ALA A 41 -4.87 -10.13 -0.12
CA ALA A 41 -4.81 -11.41 0.58
C ALA A 41 -5.05 -11.30 2.10
N THR A 42 -4.76 -10.14 2.71
CA THR A 42 -4.85 -9.98 4.18
C THR A 42 -6.20 -9.43 4.64
N ASN A 43 -6.86 -8.60 3.82
CA ASN A 43 -7.94 -7.73 4.30
C ASN A 43 -9.35 -8.31 4.08
N SER A 44 -9.47 -9.53 3.52
CA SER A 44 -10.69 -10.33 3.36
C SER A 44 -11.92 -9.55 2.87
N LYS A 45 -11.74 -8.49 2.08
CA LYS A 45 -12.85 -7.75 1.46
C LYS A 45 -13.15 -8.36 0.10
N ALA A 46 -14.43 -8.39 -0.25
CA ALA A 46 -14.86 -8.83 -1.57
C ALA A 46 -14.37 -7.89 -2.70
N TYR A 47 -14.22 -6.60 -2.39
CA TYR A 47 -13.71 -5.60 -3.34
C TYR A 47 -13.02 -4.44 -2.63
N TYR A 48 -12.18 -3.72 -3.37
CA TYR A 48 -11.41 -2.57 -2.93
C TYR A 48 -11.56 -1.43 -3.93
N GLU A 49 -11.82 -0.21 -3.45
CA GLU A 49 -11.64 0.98 -4.27
C GLU A 49 -10.14 1.27 -4.44
N ILE A 50 -9.73 1.79 -5.60
CA ILE A 50 -8.31 2.11 -5.88
C ILE A 50 -7.74 3.11 -4.87
N ALA A 51 -8.57 4.04 -4.40
CA ALA A 51 -8.21 4.99 -3.36
C ALA A 51 -7.92 4.30 -2.01
N GLU A 52 -8.66 3.23 -1.66
CA GLU A 52 -8.40 2.46 -0.44
C GLU A 52 -7.07 1.71 -0.52
N LEU A 53 -6.76 1.12 -1.68
CA LEU A 53 -5.49 0.41 -1.90
C LEU A 53 -4.27 1.33 -1.78
N SER A 54 -4.44 2.61 -2.10
CA SER A 54 -3.38 3.62 -2.03
C SER A 54 -3.11 4.13 -0.60
N GLN A 55 -4.01 3.87 0.35
CA GLN A 55 -3.93 4.42 1.71
C GLN A 55 -4.22 3.35 2.76
N VAL A 56 -3.28 2.42 2.93
CA VAL A 56 -3.42 1.31 3.87
C VAL A 56 -2.51 1.51 5.09
N PRO A 57 -3.04 1.81 6.30
CA PRO A 57 -2.21 2.17 7.46
C PRO A 57 -1.21 1.10 7.89
N TYR A 58 -1.55 -0.19 7.75
CA TYR A 58 -0.66 -1.29 8.14
C TYR A 58 0.50 -1.51 7.17
N MET A 59 0.54 -0.80 6.04
CA MET A 59 1.68 -0.77 5.13
C MET A 59 2.71 0.31 5.48
N PHE A 60 2.53 1.04 6.59
CA PHE A 60 3.60 1.90 7.11
C PHE A 60 4.90 1.09 7.29
N PRO A 61 6.06 1.59 6.83
CA PRO A 61 6.39 2.97 6.44
C PRO A 61 6.37 3.25 4.93
N PHE A 62 5.76 2.37 4.12
CA PHE A 62 5.84 2.48 2.66
C PHE A 62 4.86 3.52 2.13
N SER A 63 5.37 4.42 1.29
CA SER A 63 4.59 5.32 0.44
C SER A 63 4.64 4.78 -0.99
N TYR A 64 3.48 4.66 -1.63
CA TYR A 64 3.37 4.16 -3.00
C TYR A 64 2.13 4.76 -3.65
N SER A 65 2.07 4.71 -4.98
CA SER A 65 0.90 5.15 -5.75
C SER A 65 0.40 4.02 -6.62
N VAL A 66 -0.91 3.83 -6.63
CA VAL A 66 -1.57 2.84 -7.47
C VAL A 66 -2.06 3.54 -8.72
N SER A 67 -1.38 3.32 -9.85
CA SER A 67 -1.84 3.85 -11.12
C SER A 67 -2.93 2.94 -11.71
N HIS A 68 -3.88 3.54 -12.43
CA HIS A 68 -4.86 2.77 -13.18
C HIS A 68 -4.17 1.86 -14.21
N GLU A 69 -3.15 2.37 -14.90
CA GLU A 69 -2.37 1.64 -15.89
C GLU A 69 -1.78 0.33 -15.33
N LEU A 70 -1.22 0.37 -14.11
CA LEU A 70 -0.69 -0.82 -13.45
C LEU A 70 -1.77 -1.88 -13.20
N LEU A 71 -2.97 -1.45 -12.81
CA LEU A 71 -4.08 -2.38 -12.57
C LEU A 71 -4.64 -2.96 -13.88
N TYR A 72 -4.80 -2.13 -14.92
CA TYR A 72 -5.37 -2.55 -16.20
C TYR A 72 -4.42 -3.39 -17.05
N SER A 73 -3.11 -3.21 -16.90
CA SER A 73 -2.08 -3.93 -17.68
C SER A 73 -1.65 -5.26 -17.07
N SER A 74 -2.13 -5.57 -15.86
CA SER A 74 -1.69 -6.72 -15.09
C SER A 74 -2.81 -7.76 -14.98
N ASP A 75 -2.53 -8.97 -15.44
CA ASP A 75 -3.44 -10.12 -15.31
C ASP A 75 -3.61 -10.60 -13.86
N LEU A 76 -2.87 -10.02 -12.91
CA LEU A 76 -2.93 -10.34 -11.47
C LEU A 76 -4.08 -9.64 -10.73
N PHE A 77 -4.78 -8.71 -11.38
CA PHE A 77 -5.87 -7.96 -10.76
C PHE A 77 -7.15 -8.12 -11.58
N VAL A 78 -8.24 -8.50 -10.90
CA VAL A 78 -9.56 -8.52 -11.51
C VAL A 78 -10.23 -7.17 -11.24
N LEU A 79 -10.49 -6.43 -12.31
CA LEU A 79 -11.17 -5.14 -12.26
C LEU A 79 -12.65 -5.31 -12.57
N ASN A 80 -13.50 -4.69 -11.75
CA ASN A 80 -14.95 -4.70 -11.91
C ASN A 80 -15.54 -3.30 -11.73
N ASN A 81 -16.83 -3.15 -12.01
CA ASN A 81 -17.57 -1.91 -11.77
C ASN A 81 -18.64 -2.13 -10.70
N PHE A 82 -18.55 -1.37 -9.61
CA PHE A 82 -19.57 -1.36 -8.57
C PHE A 82 -20.09 0.08 -8.37
N GLY A 83 -21.37 0.29 -8.64
CA GLY A 83 -22.01 1.61 -8.48
C GLY A 83 -21.38 2.71 -9.34
N GLY A 84 -20.85 2.38 -10.53
CA GLY A 84 -20.19 3.33 -11.42
C GLY A 84 -18.71 3.57 -11.10
N LYS A 85 -18.16 2.94 -10.05
CA LYS A 85 -16.74 3.03 -9.68
C LYS A 85 -15.98 1.77 -10.06
N VAL A 86 -14.73 1.96 -10.48
CA VAL A 86 -13.80 0.84 -10.72
C VAL A 86 -13.31 0.30 -9.38
N VAL A 87 -13.44 -1.01 -9.19
CA VAL A 87 -13.00 -1.72 -7.99
C VAL A 87 -12.10 -2.89 -8.38
N VAL A 88 -11.20 -3.27 -7.47
CA VAL A 88 -10.38 -4.49 -7.57
C VAL A 88 -11.02 -5.57 -6.71
N THR A 89 -11.22 -6.77 -7.24
CA THR A 89 -11.70 -7.93 -6.48
C THR A 89 -10.55 -8.87 -6.15
N GLY A 90 -10.52 -9.39 -4.93
CA GLY A 90 -9.61 -10.48 -4.55
C GLY A 90 -10.23 -11.83 -4.91
N GLU A 91 -9.46 -12.71 -5.56
CA GLU A 91 -9.79 -14.14 -5.66
C GLU A 91 -9.24 -14.90 -4.45
#